data_AF-A0A382PX93-F1
#
_entry.id   AF-A0A382PX93-F1
#
_cell.length_a   1.000
_cell.length_b   1.000
_cell.length_c   1.000
_cell.angle_alpha   90.00
_cell.angle_beta   90.00
_cell.angle_gamma   90.00
#
_symmetry.space_group_name_H-M   'P 1'
#
loop_
_entity.id
_entity.type
_entity.pdbx_description
1 polymer ?
#
loop_
_entity_poly.entity_id
_entity_poly.type
_entity_poly.pdbx_seq_one_letter_code
_entity_poly.pdbx_strand_id
1 'polypeptide(L)' 'MNLHNLASFSALALTSAWLAAKPITFDFKDPKSINSIIFQMDAPLESINGSGQGVAGKVTFDPAK' A
#
# COMPACT_ATOMS: atom_id res chain seq x y z
N MET A 1 1.64 37.38 -22.68
CA MET A 1 0.84 36.33 -22.03
C MET A 1 -0.34 37.01 -21.34
N ASN A 2 -1.56 36.67 -21.73
CA ASN A 2 -2.80 37.30 -21.26
C ASN A 2 -3.16 36.81 -19.84
N LEU A 3 -3.76 37.68 -19.03
CA LEU A 3 -4.03 37.46 -17.60
C LEU A 3 -4.83 36.18 -17.33
N HIS A 4 -5.76 35.83 -18.22
CA HIS A 4 -6.53 34.59 -18.15
C HIS A 4 -5.66 33.34 -18.30
N ASN A 5 -4.63 33.37 -19.15
CA ASN A 5 -3.71 32.24 -19.32
C ASN A 5 -2.86 32.06 -18.07
N LEU A 6 -2.47 33.16 -17.41
CA LEU A 6 -1.73 33.14 -16.15
C LEU A 6 -2.58 32.59 -14.99
N ALA A 7 -3.85 32.99 -14.92
CA ALA A 7 -4.80 32.51 -13.92
C ALA A 7 -5.07 31.00 -14.06
N SER A 8 -5.30 30.52 -15.30
CA SER A 8 -5.53 29.10 -15.57
C SER A 8 -4.30 28.24 -15.23
N PHE A 9 -3.09 28.71 -15.56
CA PHE A 9 -1.84 27.99 -15.24
C PHE A 9 -1.60 27.91 -13.73
N SER A 10 -1.91 28.99 -13.01
CA SER A 10 -1.79 29.05 -11.54
C SER A 10 -2.80 28.11 -10.85
N ALA A 11 -4.02 27.99 -11.38
CA ALA A 11 -5.02 27.06 -10.85
C ALA A 11 -4.61 25.58 -11.02
N LEU A 12 -3.98 25.23 -12.15
CA LEU A 12 -3.43 23.88 -12.39
C LEU A 12 -2.23 23.54 -11.50
N ALA A 13 -1.39 24.52 -11.17
CA ALA A 13 -0.25 24.33 -10.29
C ALA A 13 -0.66 24.14 -8.80
N LEU A 14 -1.78 24.74 -8.38
CA LEU A 14 -2.30 24.60 -7.03
C LEU A 14 -2.98 23.24 -6.78
N THR A 15 -3.57 22.61 -7.81
CA THR A 15 -4.23 21.31 -7.67
C THR A 15 -3.26 20.14 -7.65
N SER A 16 -2.11 20.24 -8.34
CA SER A 16 -1.09 19.19 -8.36
C SER A 16 -0.35 19.02 -7.03
N ALA A 17 -0.26 20.09 -6.23
CA ALA A 17 0.37 20.06 -4.90
C ALA A 17 -0.45 19.29 -3.84
N TRP A 18 -1.70 18.89 -4.14
CA TRP A 18 -2.60 18.24 -3.19
C TRP A 18 -2.86 16.75 -3.45
N LEU A 19 -2.24 16.15 -4.48
CA LEU A 19 -2.32 14.70 -4.70
C LEU A 19 -1.37 13.95 -3.76
N ALA A 20 -1.61 14.03 -2.45
CA ALA A 20 -1.01 13.11 -1.49
C ALA A 20 -1.91 11.88 -1.35
N ALA A 21 -1.35 10.69 -1.58
CA ALA A 21 -2.07 9.44 -1.35
C ALA A 21 -2.34 9.29 0.16
N LYS A 22 -3.57 8.91 0.52
CA LYS A 22 -3.94 8.69 1.92
C LYS A 22 -3.30 7.39 2.45
N PRO A 23 -2.95 7.32 3.74
CA PRO A 23 -2.55 6.07 4.36
C PRO A 23 -3.61 4.99 4.20
N ILE A 24 -3.16 3.77 3.93
CA ILE A 24 -4.03 2.60 3.78
C ILE A 24 -3.73 1.65 4.93
N THR A 25 -4.77 1.23 5.65
CA THR A 25 -4.67 0.25 6.73
C THR A 25 -5.33 -1.05 6.31
N PHE A 26 -4.59 -2.15 6.42
CA PHE A 26 -5.08 -3.51 6.24
C PHE A 26 -5.17 -4.19 7.61
N ASP A 27 -6.33 -4.73 7.94
CA ASP A 27 -6.56 -5.47 9.18
C ASP A 27 -6.57 -6.96 8.87
N PHE A 28 -5.60 -7.70 9.43
CA PHE A 28 -5.47 -9.15 9.32
C PHE A 28 -6.32 -9.89 10.34
N LYS A 29 -7.38 -9.27 10.85
CA LYS A 29 -8.37 -9.94 11.67
C LYS A 29 -8.80 -11.25 11.00
N ASP A 30 -8.76 -12.33 11.76
CA ASP A 30 -9.12 -13.66 11.30
C ASP A 30 -10.45 -14.12 11.93
N PRO A 31 -11.61 -13.60 11.48
CA PRO A 31 -12.90 -13.94 12.06
C PRO A 31 -13.31 -15.40 11.80
N LYS A 32 -12.64 -16.08 10.86
CA LYS A 32 -12.94 -17.46 10.47
C LYS A 32 -11.87 -18.45 10.95
N SER A 33 -10.79 -17.96 11.56
CA SER A 33 -9.62 -18.75 11.97
C SER A 33 -8.98 -19.55 10.81
N ILE A 34 -9.07 -19.05 9.57
CA ILE A 34 -8.55 -19.73 8.36
C ILE A 34 -7.43 -18.96 7.66
N ASN A 35 -6.99 -17.82 8.20
CA ASN A 35 -5.88 -17.09 7.59
C ASN A 35 -4.58 -17.89 7.75
N SER A 36 -3.79 -17.96 6.68
CA SER A 36 -2.52 -18.69 6.63
C SER A 36 -1.50 -17.90 5.84
N ILE A 37 -0.24 -17.98 6.26
CA ILE A 37 0.90 -17.57 5.45
C ILE A 37 1.52 -18.84 4.87
N ILE A 38 1.72 -18.84 3.55
CA ILE A 38 2.50 -19.86 2.86
C ILE A 38 3.80 -19.21 2.41
N PHE A 39 4.92 -19.85 2.68
CA PHE A 39 6.20 -19.46 2.11
C PHE A 39 6.74 -20.59 1.25
N GLN A 40 7.30 -20.20 0.11
CA GLN A 40 8.00 -21.07 -0.81
C GLN A 40 9.28 -20.36 -1.18
N MET A 41 10.40 -21.04 -1.04
CA MET A 41 11.72 -20.46 -1.26
C MET A 41 12.56 -21.43 -2.08
N ASP A 42 13.20 -20.88 -3.11
CA ASP A 42 14.14 -21.63 -3.92
C ASP A 42 15.34 -22.05 -3.07
N ALA A 43 15.79 -23.29 -3.24
CA ALA A 43 17.02 -23.80 -2.67
C ALA A 43 17.75 -24.72 -3.66
N PRO A 44 19.07 -24.94 -3.50
CA PRO A 44 19.90 -25.59 -4.51
C PRO A 44 19.58 -27.06 -4.83
N LEU A 45 18.91 -27.78 -3.92
CA LEU A 45 18.63 -29.21 -4.05
C LEU A 45 17.13 -29.50 -4.04
N GLU A 46 16.41 -28.91 -3.10
CA GLU A 46 14.96 -29.04 -2.96
C GLU A 46 14.36 -27.71 -2.49
N SER A 47 13.17 -27.37 -2.98
CA SER A 47 12.43 -26.19 -2.54
C SER A 47 12.10 -26.27 -1.05
N ILE A 48 12.26 -25.16 -0.33
CA ILE A 48 11.84 -25.06 1.07
C ILE A 48 10.44 -24.45 1.11
N ASN A 49 9.47 -25.20 1.63
CA ASN A 49 8.08 -24.79 1.70
C ASN A 49 7.54 -24.94 3.13
N GLY A 50 6.60 -24.07 3.51
CA GLY A 50 5.91 -24.21 4.79
C GLY A 50 4.66 -23.34 4.90
N SER A 51 3.89 -23.61 5.95
CA SER A 51 2.68 -22.87 6.30
C SER A 51 2.71 -22.40 7.75
N GLY A 52 2.15 -21.24 8.02
CA GLY A 52 2.00 -20.65 9.34
C GLY A 52 0.56 -20.18 9.58
N GLN A 53 0.01 -20.49 10.76
CA GLN A 53 -1.35 -20.11 11.17
C GLN A 53 -1.33 -19.04 12.28
N GLY A 54 -2.50 -18.47 12.60
CA GLY A 54 -2.65 -17.56 13.73
C GLY A 54 -2.17 -16.13 13.46
N VAL A 55 -2.16 -15.73 12.19
CA VAL A 55 -1.70 -14.42 11.75
C VAL A 55 -2.78 -13.38 12.02
N ALA A 56 -2.49 -12.41 12.88
CA ALA A 56 -3.39 -11.32 13.23
C ALA A 56 -2.61 -10.01 13.42
N GLY A 57 -3.27 -8.86 13.25
CA GLY A 57 -2.66 -7.54 13.41
C GLY A 57 -3.13 -6.54 12.35
N LYS A 58 -2.54 -5.34 12.33
CA LYS A 58 -2.84 -4.31 11.33
C LYS A 58 -1.55 -3.85 10.66
N VAL A 59 -1.55 -3.77 9.33
CA VAL A 59 -0.47 -3.16 8.55
C VAL A 59 -0.96 -1.83 8.02
N THR A 60 -0.18 -0.79 8.25
CA THR A 60 -0.49 0.56 7.74
C THR A 60 0.63 0.99 6.79
N PHE A 61 0.26 1.35 5.57
CA PHE A 61 1.15 2.00 4.63
C PHE A 61 0.83 3.50 4.62
N ASP A 62 1.82 4.33 4.94
CA ASP A 62 1.72 5.79 4.89
C ASP A 62 2.59 6.29 3.74
N PRO A 63 2.00 6.77 2.62
CA PRO A 63 2.75 7.22 1.46
C PRO A 63 3.66 8.42 1.72
N ALA A 64 3.51 9.11 2.86
CA ALA A 64 4.31 10.27 3.23
C ALA A 64 5.49 9.94 4.16
N LYS A 65 5.65 8.68 4.57
CA LYS A 65 6.78 8.20 5.40
C LYS A 65 7.61 7.18 4.64
#